data_AF-A0AAI9MMX5-F1
#
_entry.id   AF-A0AAI9MMX5-F1
#
_cell.length_a   1.000
_cell.length_b   1.000
_cell.length_c   1.000
_cell.angle_alpha   90.00
_cell.angle_beta   90.00
_cell.angle_gamma   90.00
#
_symmetry.space_group_name_H-M   'P 1'
#
loop_
_entity.id
_entity.type
_entity.pdbx_description
1 polymer ?
#
loop_
_entity_poly.entity_id
_entity_poly.type
_entity_poly.pdbx_seq_one_letter_code
_entity_poly.pdbx_strand_id
1 'polypeptide(L)'
;MRCVPVLLAVLLTACGQQPAEDLAATLAADPVRLKALRAQCAADRHAAGEDICRAAAEAFRRRFFAGQTGPDEYGSLADLPPIPASFDEPTTEDAP
;
A
#
# COMPACT_ATOMS: atom_id res chain seq x y z
N MET A 1 -7.40 37.94 9.95
CA MET A 1 -7.63 37.25 8.65
C MET A 1 -6.40 36.56 8.05
N ARG A 2 -5.17 36.80 8.53
CA ARG A 2 -3.94 36.12 8.04
C ARG A 2 -3.75 34.67 8.52
N CYS A 3 -4.49 34.22 9.53
CA CYS A 3 -4.34 32.87 10.10
C CYS A 3 -5.08 31.79 9.31
N VAL A 4 -6.11 32.17 8.54
CA VAL A 4 -6.91 31.23 7.72
C VAL A 4 -6.05 30.44 6.73
N PRO A 5 -5.15 31.06 5.92
CA PRO A 5 -4.31 30.29 5.01
C PRO A 5 -3.29 29.40 5.74
N VAL A 6 -2.79 29.82 6.91
CA VAL A 6 -1.84 29.02 7.71
C VAL A 6 -2.53 27.79 8.29
N LEU A 7 -3.74 27.96 8.84
CA LEU A 7 -4.55 26.85 9.36
C LEU A 7 -4.96 25.87 8.26
N LEU A 8 -5.30 26.37 7.08
CA LEU A 8 -5.64 25.54 5.92
C LEU A 8 -4.44 24.69 5.48
N ALA A 9 -3.24 25.29 5.39
CA ALA A 9 -2.02 24.57 5.05
C ALA A 9 -1.70 23.46 6.08
N VAL A 10 -1.84 23.75 7.38
CA VAL A 10 -1.61 22.76 8.45
C VAL A 10 -2.60 21.59 8.34
N LEU A 11 -3.90 21.87 8.15
CA LEU A 11 -4.93 20.83 8.00
C LEU A 11 -4.69 19.93 6.77
N LEU A 12 -4.25 20.52 5.65
CA LEU A 12 -3.92 19.77 4.43
C LEU A 12 -2.72 18.85 4.63
N THR A 13 -1.70 19.28 5.38
CA THR A 13 -0.54 18.43 5.72
C THR A 13 -0.88 17.33 6.74
N ALA A 14 -1.82 17.59 7.66
CA ALA A 14 -2.22 16.62 8.67
C ALA A 14 -2.99 15.42 8.10
N CYS A 15 -3.64 15.55 6.93
CA CYS A 15 -4.34 14.44 6.27
C CYS A 15 -3.41 13.32 5.76
N GLY A 16 -2.08 13.50 5.75
CA GLY A 16 -1.16 12.51 5.18
C GLY A 16 0.13 12.20 5.96
N GLN A 17 0.58 13.04 6.89
CA GLN A 17 2.03 13.16 7.10
C GLN A 17 2.66 12.38 8.28
N GLN A 18 1.95 11.92 9.32
CA GLN A 18 2.65 11.69 10.61
C GLN A 18 2.90 10.22 11.02
N PRO A 19 1.92 9.34 11.23
CA PRO A 19 2.21 7.97 11.64
C PRO A 19 2.52 7.01 10.47
N ALA A 20 2.00 7.31 9.27
CA ALA A 20 2.14 6.41 8.11
C ALA A 20 3.52 6.46 7.45
N GLU A 21 4.26 7.56 7.59
CA GLU A 21 5.57 7.77 6.96
C GLU A 21 6.67 6.88 7.53
N ASP A 22 6.73 6.76 8.87
CA ASP A 22 7.71 5.90 9.55
C ASP A 22 7.42 4.40 9.31
N LEU A 23 6.14 4.03 9.33
CA LEU A 23 5.69 2.70 8.99
C LEU A 23 5.99 2.36 7.52
N ALA A 24 5.75 3.28 6.59
CA ALA A 24 6.04 3.08 5.17
C ALA A 24 7.54 2.91 4.91
N ALA A 25 8.40 3.69 5.58
CA ALA A 25 9.85 3.53 5.48
C ALA A 25 10.31 2.17 6.01
N THR A 26 9.79 1.77 7.17
CA THR A 26 10.08 0.46 7.78
C THR A 26 9.63 -0.70 6.88
N LEU A 27 8.42 -0.62 6.32
CA LEU A 27 7.89 -1.63 5.40
C LEU A 27 8.64 -1.65 4.06
N ALA A 28 9.13 -0.52 3.57
CA ALA A 28 9.91 -0.47 2.33
C ALA A 28 11.26 -1.21 2.47
N ALA A 29 11.81 -1.28 3.69
CA ALA A 29 13.04 -2.01 3.98
C ALA A 29 12.84 -3.53 4.13
N ASP A 30 11.60 -3.99 4.35
CA ASP A 30 11.26 -5.42 4.53
C ASP A 30 10.24 -5.89 3.47
N PRO A 31 10.71 -6.35 2.29
CA PRO A 31 9.82 -6.74 1.19
C PRO A 31 8.94 -7.95 1.50
N VAL A 32 9.40 -8.87 2.35
CA VAL A 32 8.63 -10.08 2.71
C VAL A 32 7.42 -9.68 3.55
N ARG A 33 7.65 -8.86 4.58
CA ARG A 33 6.58 -8.34 5.42
C ARG A 33 5.63 -7.43 4.64
N LEU A 34 6.15 -6.60 3.75
CA LEU A 34 5.35 -5.75 2.88
C LEU A 34 4.44 -6.56 1.95
N LYS A 35 4.96 -7.63 1.32
CA LYS A 35 4.16 -8.52 0.45
C LYS A 35 3.02 -9.17 1.22
N ALA A 36 3.30 -9.75 2.40
CA ALA A 36 2.29 -10.38 3.24
C ALA A 36 1.19 -9.38 3.67
N LEU A 37 1.58 -8.18 4.07
CA LEU A 37 0.64 -7.13 4.49
C LEU A 37 -0.23 -6.63 3.33
N ARG A 38 0.33 -6.51 2.12
CA ARG A 38 -0.44 -6.16 0.92
C ARG A 38 -1.48 -7.21 0.56
N ALA A 39 -1.15 -8.50 0.72
CA ALA A 39 -2.12 -9.58 0.52
C ALA A 39 -3.28 -9.48 1.52
N GLN A 40 -2.99 -9.22 2.80
CA GLN A 40 -4.02 -8.98 3.82
C GLN A 40 -4.91 -7.77 3.47
N CYS A 41 -4.32 -6.66 3.02
CA CYS A 41 -5.04 -5.46 2.62
C CYS A 41 -5.89 -5.64 1.36
N ALA A 42 -5.51 -6.57 0.47
CA ALA A 42 -6.29 -6.93 -0.70
C ALA A 42 -7.50 -7.81 -0.31
N ALA A 43 -7.32 -8.72 0.66
CA ALA A 43 -8.39 -9.58 1.17
C ALA A 43 -9.43 -8.80 1.99
N ASP A 44 -8.99 -8.02 2.97
CA ASP A 44 -9.89 -7.17 3.77
C ASP A 44 -9.17 -5.94 4.31
N ARG A 45 -9.39 -4.81 3.64
CA ARG A 45 -8.81 -3.51 4.01
C ARG A 45 -9.33 -2.99 5.35
N HIS A 46 -10.59 -3.25 5.68
CA HIS A 46 -11.18 -2.76 6.93
C HIS A 46 -10.64 -3.54 8.11
N ALA A 47 -10.55 -4.88 8.00
CA ALA A 47 -9.98 -5.72 9.05
C ALA A 47 -8.46 -5.49 9.23
N ALA A 48 -7.72 -5.27 8.14
CA ALA A 48 -6.28 -5.00 8.19
C ALA A 48 -5.93 -3.59 8.71
N GLY A 49 -6.90 -2.66 8.71
CA GLY A 49 -6.72 -1.27 9.12
C GLY A 49 -6.29 -0.37 7.97
N GLU A 50 -7.13 0.63 7.65
CA GLU A 50 -6.94 1.50 6.48
C GLU A 50 -5.61 2.25 6.49
N ASP A 51 -5.18 2.74 7.66
CA ASP A 51 -3.91 3.46 7.82
C ASP A 51 -2.69 2.57 7.56
N ILE A 52 -2.76 1.31 8.00
CA ILE A 52 -1.72 0.31 7.78
C ILE A 52 -1.66 -0.03 6.28
N CYS A 53 -2.81 -0.25 5.65
CA CYS A 53 -2.90 -0.52 4.22
C CYS A 53 -2.43 0.68 3.37
N ARG A 54 -2.69 1.91 3.82
CA ARG A 54 -2.16 3.13 3.19
C ARG A 54 -0.64 3.20 3.30
N ALA A 55 -0.06 2.93 4.47
CA ALA A 55 1.38 2.88 4.66
C ALA A 55 2.04 1.77 3.81
N ALA A 56 1.41 0.60 3.71
CA ALA A 56 1.88 -0.49 2.85
C ALA A 56 1.80 -0.13 1.35
N ALA A 57 0.76 0.60 0.93
CA ALA A 57 0.67 1.12 -0.43
C ALA A 57 1.79 2.12 -0.73
N GLU A 58 2.11 3.00 0.23
CA GLU A 58 3.19 3.97 0.12
C GLU A 58 4.57 3.32 0.05
N ALA A 59 4.83 2.36 0.94
CA ALA A 59 6.07 1.58 0.96
C ALA A 59 6.33 0.90 -0.38
N PHE A 60 5.30 0.25 -0.93
CA PHE A 60 5.38 -0.40 -2.24
C PHE A 60 5.61 0.60 -3.36
N ARG A 61 4.88 1.73 -3.36
CA ARG A 61 5.06 2.81 -4.34
C ARG A 61 6.52 3.29 -4.39
N ARG A 62 7.14 3.50 -3.22
CA ARG A 62 8.55 3.93 -3.12
C ARG A 62 9.49 2.89 -3.73
N ARG A 63 9.35 1.62 -3.35
CA ARG A 63 10.17 0.53 -3.90
C ARG A 63 10.00 0.41 -5.42
N PHE A 64 8.75 0.53 -5.89
CA PHE A 64 8.43 0.45 -7.32
C PHE A 64 9.14 1.52 -8.13
N PHE A 65 9.03 2.79 -7.70
CA PHE A 65 9.74 3.88 -8.38
C PHE A 65 11.26 3.85 -8.20
N ALA A 66 11.77 3.19 -7.15
CA ALA A 66 13.18 2.95 -6.97
C ALA A 66 13.73 1.75 -7.79
N GLY A 67 12.88 1.04 -8.53
CA GLY A 67 13.26 -0.17 -9.28
C GLY A 67 13.60 -1.37 -8.39
N GLN A 68 13.15 -1.36 -7.13
CA GLN A 68 13.40 -2.40 -6.13
C GLN A 68 12.27 -3.44 -6.06
N THR A 69 11.23 -3.29 -6.88
CA THR A 69 10.20 -4.31 -7.09
C THR A 69 10.53 -5.04 -8.39
N GLY A 70 10.77 -6.35 -8.32
CA GLY A 70 11.27 -7.13 -9.44
C GLY A 70 10.75 -8.58 -9.45
N PRO A 71 10.97 -9.33 -10.54
CA PRO A 71 10.53 -10.72 -10.67
C PRO A 71 11.16 -11.63 -9.60
N ASP A 72 12.30 -11.24 -9.03
CA ASP A 72 12.95 -11.88 -7.89
C ASP A 72 12.15 -11.78 -6.58
N GLU A 73 11.14 -10.90 -6.50
CA GLU A 73 10.18 -10.82 -5.39
C GLU A 73 9.11 -11.93 -5.47
N TYR A 74 9.00 -12.60 -6.62
CA TYR A 74 8.15 -13.76 -6.86
C TYR A 74 9.05 -14.97 -7.12
N GLY A 75 9.31 -15.75 -6.07
CA GLY A 75 10.28 -16.86 -6.11
C GLY A 75 9.95 -17.94 -7.14
N SER A 76 8.68 -18.07 -7.52
CA SER A 76 8.20 -19.01 -8.54
C SER A 76 7.04 -18.43 -9.35
N LEU A 77 6.75 -19.05 -10.49
CA LEU A 77 5.56 -18.73 -11.31
C LEU A 77 4.25 -18.90 -10.52
N ALA A 78 4.21 -19.80 -9.53
CA ALA A 78 3.02 -20.00 -8.69
C ALA A 78 2.80 -18.84 -7.71
N ASP A 79 3.82 -18.03 -7.43
CA ASP A 79 3.71 -16.87 -6.55
C ASP A 79 3.17 -15.63 -7.28
N LEU A 80 3.13 -15.65 -8.62
CA LEU A 80 2.62 -14.52 -9.40
C LEU A 80 1.10 -14.39 -9.24
N PRO A 81 0.60 -13.15 -9.06
CA PRO A 81 -0.84 -12.93 -9.02
C PRO A 81 -1.47 -13.32 -10.37
N PRO A 82 -2.68 -13.91 -10.37
CA PRO A 82 -3.38 -14.27 -11.59
C PRO A 82 -3.66 -13.02 -12.43
N ILE A 83 -3.56 -13.15 -13.75
CA ILE A 83 -3.94 -12.08 -14.68
C ILE A 83 -5.47 -12.09 -14.81
N PRO A 84 -6.18 -11.00 -14.47
CA PRO A 84 -7.61 -10.94 -14.63
C PRO A 84 -8.00 -10.93 -16.12
N ALA A 85 -9.15 -11.52 -16.45
CA ALA A 85 -9.66 -11.57 -17.83
C ALA A 85 -10.03 -10.18 -18.37
N SER A 86 -10.41 -9.25 -17.48
CA SER A 86 -10.78 -7.87 -17.77
C SER A 86 -10.47 -6.99 -16.56
N PHE A 87 -10.29 -5.68 -16.78
CA PHE A 87 -10.09 -4.70 -15.71
C PHE A 87 -11.37 -4.45 -14.89
N ASP A 88 -12.55 -4.67 -15.47
CA ASP A 88 -13.85 -4.35 -14.87
C ASP A 88 -14.50 -5.55 -14.14
N GLU A 89 -13.92 -6.75 -14.26
CA GLU A 89 -14.44 -7.94 -13.60
C GLU A 89 -14.08 -7.90 -12.10
N PRO A 90 -15.04 -8.11 -11.18
CA PRO A 90 -14.72 -8.28 -9.77
C PRO A 90 -13.82 -9.51 -9.61
N THR A 91 -12.67 -9.36 -8.93
CA THR A 91 -11.72 -10.44 -8.69
C THR A 91 -12.46 -11.62 -8.06
N THR A 92 -12.70 -12.67 -8.85
CA THR A 92 -13.51 -13.82 -8.46
C THR A 92 -12.67 -14.76 -7.58
N GLU A 93 -12.19 -14.27 -6.44
CA GLU A 93 -11.50 -15.08 -5.42
C GLU A 93 -12.24 -15.04 -4.07
N ASP A 94 -13.51 -14.62 -4.10
CA ASP A 94 -14.52 -14.85 -3.06
C ASP A 94 -15.56 -15.85 -3.61
N ALA A 95 -15.12 -17.07 -3.92
CA ALA A 95 -16.04 -18.21 -3.97
C ALA A 95 -16.00 -18.90 -2.59
N PRO A 96 -17.16 -19.31 -2.05
CA PRO A 96 -17.31 -19.76 -0.66
C PRO A 96 -16.48 -20.99 -0.29
#